data_AF-A0AAJ3J1N3-F1
#
_entry.id   AF-A0AAJ3J1N3-F1
#
_cell.length_a   1.000
_cell.length_b   1.000
_cell.length_c   1.000
_cell.angle_alpha   90.00
_cell.angle_beta   90.00
_cell.angle_gamma   90.00
#
_symmetry.space_group_name_H-M   'P 1'
#
loop_
_entity.id
_entity.type
_entity.pdbx_description
1 polymer ?
#
loop_
_entity_poly.entity_id
_entity_poly.type
_entity_poly.pdbx_seq_one_letter_code
_entity_poly.pdbx_strand_id
1 'polypeptide(L)'
;MSDLYTKKEVEDYVTNVVFERPLGVSISAILLIFNGALLLVTQLLTLNALNEASTLVGICRGMFQGFIALLGLAGTTAGVGMLFGKKWAWWLAVFYFTYETMRYTCAILFIPDVPPTLGGVQLNPALYYVKYGMRIIWNLLFTLFMCRSKVTVFFQTSESNKWRACIVLFFINGVMVGIGWWLIR
;
A
#
# COMPACT_ATOMS: atom_id res chain seq x y z
N MET A 1 0.38 -19.01 -49.20
CA MET A 1 -0.20 -17.77 -48.63
C MET A 1 -0.96 -18.04 -47.32
N SER A 2 -1.48 -19.25 -47.08
CA SER A 2 -2.15 -19.66 -45.83
C SER A 2 -1.24 -19.66 -44.59
N ASP A 3 0.02 -20.11 -44.73
CA ASP A 3 0.93 -20.24 -43.57
C ASP A 3 1.33 -18.91 -42.92
N LEU A 4 1.27 -17.80 -43.67
CA LEU A 4 1.60 -16.47 -43.16
C LEU A 4 0.49 -15.89 -42.28
N TYR A 5 -0.77 -16.24 -42.55
CA TYR A 5 -1.91 -15.84 -41.73
C TYR A 5 -1.93 -16.63 -40.41
N THR A 6 -1.67 -17.93 -40.47
CA THR A 6 -1.60 -18.77 -39.26
C THR A 6 -0.46 -18.35 -38.34
N LYS A 7 0.70 -17.96 -38.89
CA LYS A 7 1.82 -17.48 -38.07
C LYS A 7 1.52 -16.15 -37.39
N LYS A 8 0.83 -15.23 -38.08
CA LYS A 8 0.46 -13.92 -37.52
C LYS A 8 -0.61 -14.03 -36.44
N GLU A 9 -1.61 -14.89 -36.62
CA GLU A 9 -2.62 -15.17 -35.59
C GLU A 9 -2.02 -15.89 -34.38
N VAL A 10 -1.08 -16.82 -34.58
CA VAL A 10 -0.37 -17.49 -33.48
C VAL A 10 0.61 -16.53 -32.80
N GLU A 11 1.29 -15.65 -33.53
CA GLU A 11 2.18 -14.64 -32.96
C GLU A 11 1.37 -13.60 -32.17
N ASP A 12 0.20 -13.17 -32.64
CA ASP A 12 -0.75 -12.35 -31.86
C ASP A 12 -1.31 -13.11 -30.65
N TYR A 13 -1.63 -14.40 -30.76
CA TYR A 13 -2.13 -15.20 -29.64
C TYR A 13 -1.05 -15.48 -28.58
N VAL A 14 0.22 -15.62 -29.00
CA VAL A 14 1.37 -15.89 -28.12
C VAL A 14 1.94 -14.60 -27.52
N THR A 15 1.87 -13.47 -28.22
CA THR A 15 2.30 -12.17 -27.68
C THR A 15 1.21 -11.42 -26.93
N ASN A 16 -0.07 -11.63 -27.28
CA ASN A 16 -1.23 -10.97 -26.68
C ASN A 16 -2.20 -11.97 -26.03
N VAL A 17 -1.74 -12.80 -25.09
CA VAL A 17 -2.61 -13.13 -23.93
C VAL A 17 -2.69 -11.87 -23.06
N VAL A 18 -3.27 -10.80 -23.62
CA VAL A 18 -3.63 -9.59 -22.89
C VAL A 18 -4.83 -9.99 -22.05
N PHE A 19 -4.54 -10.51 -20.85
CA PHE A 19 -5.58 -10.74 -19.87
C PHE A 19 -6.35 -9.43 -19.70
N GLU A 20 -7.65 -9.45 -20.00
CA GLU A 20 -8.50 -8.27 -19.85
C GLU A 20 -8.34 -7.70 -18.44
N ARG A 21 -7.89 -6.44 -18.36
CA ARG A 21 -7.60 -5.79 -17.09
C ARG A 21 -8.91 -5.65 -16.31
N PRO A 22 -9.03 -6.25 -15.11
CA PRO A 22 -10.25 -6.11 -14.32
C PRO A 22 -10.47 -4.62 -13.98
N LEU A 23 -11.71 -4.14 -14.10
CA LEU A 23 -12.05 -2.74 -13.79
C LEU A 23 -11.54 -2.31 -12.40
N GLY A 24 -11.67 -3.19 -11.40
CA GLY A 24 -11.17 -2.94 -10.05
C GLY A 24 -9.65 -2.75 -9.97
N VAL A 25 -8.86 -3.39 -10.84
CA VAL A 25 -7.39 -3.19 -10.88
C VAL A 25 -7.05 -1.80 -11.40
N SER A 26 -7.78 -1.32 -12.42
CA SER A 26 -7.63 0.04 -12.95
C SER A 26 -7.92 1.09 -11.89
N ILE A 27 -9.03 0.93 -11.16
CA ILE A 27 -9.43 1.83 -10.08
C ILE A 27 -8.39 1.81 -8.95
N SER A 28 -7.97 0.61 -8.52
CA SER A 28 -6.94 0.44 -7.49
C SER A 28 -5.62 1.11 -7.87
N ALA A 29 -5.21 0.98 -9.13
CA ALA A 29 -3.99 1.56 -9.66
C ALA A 29 -4.02 3.10 -9.60
N ILE A 30 -5.12 3.72 -10.06
CA ILE A 30 -5.30 5.17 -10.03
C ILE A 30 -5.31 5.68 -8.58
N LEU A 31 -6.01 4.99 -7.68
CA LEU A 31 -6.05 5.34 -6.26
C LEU A 31 -4.66 5.27 -5.61
N LEU A 32 -3.87 4.23 -5.92
CA LEU A 32 -2.50 4.08 -5.41
C LEU A 32 -1.56 5.17 -5.96
N ILE A 33 -1.66 5.50 -7.25
CA ILE A 33 -0.89 6.60 -7.86
C ILE A 33 -1.22 7.91 -7.17
N PHE A 34 -2.52 8.21 -7.05
CA PHE A 34 -2.99 9.45 -6.43
C PHE A 34 -2.57 9.53 -4.97
N ASN A 35 -2.76 8.46 -4.18
CA ASN A 35 -2.40 8.44 -2.77
C ASN A 35 -0.89 8.54 -2.55
N GLY A 36 -0.08 7.84 -3.34
CA GLY A 36 1.39 7.92 -3.29
C GLY A 36 1.90 9.31 -3.66
N ALA A 37 1.36 9.90 -4.74
CA ALA A 37 1.71 11.26 -5.15
C ALA A 37 1.28 12.29 -4.10
N LEU A 38 0.07 12.17 -3.55
CA LEU A 38 -0.42 13.05 -2.49
C LEU A 38 0.46 12.95 -1.24
N LEU A 39 0.92 11.75 -0.88
CA LEU A 39 1.83 11.55 0.25
C LEU A 39 3.17 12.26 0.02
N LEU A 40 3.76 12.13 -1.17
CA LEU A 40 5.00 12.80 -1.54
C LEU A 40 4.85 14.34 -1.50
N VAL A 41 3.77 14.87 -2.08
CA VAL A 41 3.48 16.30 -2.05
C VAL A 41 3.27 16.79 -0.62
N THR A 42 2.48 16.07 0.18
CA THR A 42 2.20 16.43 1.57
C THR A 42 3.49 16.42 2.40
N GLN A 43 4.37 15.45 2.19
CA GLN A 43 5.67 15.38 2.85
C GLN A 43 6.52 16.63 2.54
N LEU A 44 6.55 17.08 1.29
CA LEU A 44 7.29 18.28 0.90
C LEU A 44 6.68 19.55 1.53
N LEU A 45 5.35 19.64 1.56
CA LEU A 45 4.64 20.79 2.16
C LEU A 45 4.76 20.85 3.69
N THR A 46 4.91 19.70 4.36
CA THR A 46 4.94 19.59 5.82
C THR A 46 6.33 19.22 6.37
N LEU A 47 7.38 19.47 5.57
CA LEU A 47 8.76 19.05 5.84
C LEU A 47 9.26 19.51 7.21
N ASN A 48 9.00 20.76 7.59
CA ASN A 48 9.43 21.33 8.87
C ASN A 48 8.71 20.67 10.06
N ALA A 49 7.38 20.49 9.97
CA ALA A 49 6.60 19.82 11.00
C ALA A 49 7.01 18.34 11.16
N LEU A 50 7.34 17.66 10.05
CA LEU A 50 7.87 16.30 10.08
C LEU A 50 9.25 16.22 10.72
N ASN A 51 10.09 17.24 10.52
CA ASN A 51 11.40 17.33 11.19
C ASN A 51 11.26 17.51 12.70
N GLU A 52 10.33 18.35 13.14
CA GLU A 52 10.02 18.53 14.57
C GLU A 52 9.45 17.25 15.18
N ALA A 53 8.54 16.58 14.48
CA ALA A 53 8.02 15.28 14.88
C ALA A 53 9.13 14.23 14.99
N SER A 54 10.08 14.19 14.05
CA SER A 54 11.21 13.25 14.10
C SER A 54 12.10 13.48 15.32
N THR A 55 12.30 14.74 15.74
CA THR A 55 13.08 15.06 16.94
C THR A 55 12.35 14.64 18.23
N LEU A 56 11.02 14.74 18.26
CA LEU A 56 10.22 14.28 19.39
C LEU A 56 10.25 12.75 19.54
N VAL A 57 10.31 12.02 18.42
CA VAL A 57 10.37 10.55 18.40
C VAL A 57 11.82 10.03 18.52
N GLY A 58 12.83 10.92 18.52
CA GLY A 58 14.25 10.54 18.63
C GLY A 58 14.82 9.89 17.37
N ILE A 59 14.19 10.07 16.20
CA ILE A 59 14.63 9.48 14.93
C ILE A 59 15.38 10.53 14.10
N CYS A 60 16.43 10.11 13.39
CA CYS A 60 17.13 10.97 12.45
C CYS A 60 16.16 11.50 11.36
N ARG A 61 16.11 12.84 11.22
CA ARG A 61 15.27 13.57 10.25
C ARG A 61 15.31 12.98 8.84
N GLY A 62 16.53 12.74 8.33
CA GLY A 62 16.74 12.20 6.99
C GLY A 62 16.17 10.78 6.83
N MET A 63 16.30 9.92 7.84
CA MET A 63 15.73 8.57 7.81
C MET A 63 14.21 8.62 7.86
N PHE A 64 13.64 9.44 8.74
CA PHE A 64 12.19 9.58 8.89
C PHE A 64 11.53 10.06 7.59
N GLN A 65 12.08 11.09 6.96
CA GLN A 65 11.62 11.57 5.66
C GLN A 65 11.88 10.56 4.54
N GLY A 66 13.01 9.86 4.56
CA GLY A 66 13.35 8.82 3.60
C GLY A 66 12.31 7.69 3.60
N PHE A 67 11.85 7.24 4.76
CA PHE A 67 10.82 6.21 4.87
C PHE A 67 9.46 6.67 4.32
N ILE A 68 9.04 7.91 4.60
CA ILE A 68 7.79 8.46 4.07
C ILE A 68 7.87 8.59 2.54
N ALA A 69 9.01 9.04 2.01
CA ALA A 69 9.23 9.17 0.59
C ALA A 69 9.23 7.81 -0.11
N LEU A 70 9.90 6.82 0.48
CA LEU A 70 9.92 5.46 -0.03
C LEU A 70 8.53 4.84 -0.05
N LEU A 71 7.70 5.09 0.98
CA LEU A 71 6.32 4.64 1.01
C LEU A 71 5.48 5.29 -0.10
N GLY A 72 5.64 6.60 -0.33
CA GLY A 72 4.98 7.31 -1.42
C GLY A 72 5.37 6.77 -2.78
N LEU A 73 6.67 6.59 -3.02
CA LEU A 73 7.21 6.00 -4.25
C LEU A 73 6.75 4.56 -4.44
N ALA A 74 6.72 3.74 -3.38
CA ALA A 74 6.21 2.37 -3.43
C ALA A 74 4.74 2.35 -3.85
N GLY A 75 3.90 3.22 -3.29
CA GLY A 75 2.49 3.36 -3.68
C GLY A 75 2.33 3.76 -5.15
N THR A 76 3.05 4.78 -5.60
CA THR A 76 2.97 5.23 -7.00
C THR A 76 3.50 4.18 -7.98
N THR A 77 4.62 3.54 -7.66
CA THR A 77 5.24 2.53 -8.52
C THR A 77 4.41 1.24 -8.55
N ALA A 78 3.79 0.87 -7.43
CA ALA A 78 2.81 -0.21 -7.39
C ALA A 78 1.63 0.11 -8.32
N GLY A 79 1.02 1.30 -8.21
CA GLY A 79 -0.10 1.69 -9.06
C GLY A 79 0.27 1.73 -10.55
N VAL A 80 1.43 2.28 -10.92
CA VAL A 80 1.92 2.25 -12.31
C VAL A 80 2.14 0.81 -12.78
N GLY A 81 2.81 -0.03 -11.98
CA GLY A 81 3.01 -1.44 -12.31
C GLY A 81 1.71 -2.22 -12.46
N MET A 82 0.65 -1.83 -11.74
CA MET A 82 -0.68 -2.43 -11.85
C MET A 82 -1.36 -2.11 -13.17
N LEU A 83 -1.14 -0.92 -13.73
CA LEU A 83 -1.64 -0.57 -15.06
C LEU A 83 -1.06 -1.47 -16.15
N PHE A 84 0.20 -1.90 -15.97
CA PHE A 84 0.94 -2.78 -16.88
C PHE A 84 0.84 -4.28 -16.54
N GLY A 85 0.05 -4.66 -15.52
CA GLY A 85 -0.14 -6.07 -15.14
C GLY A 85 1.13 -6.79 -14.67
N LYS A 86 2.12 -6.07 -14.15
CA LYS A 86 3.39 -6.67 -13.75
C LYS A 86 3.27 -7.48 -12.46
N LYS A 87 3.88 -8.67 -12.41
CA LYS A 87 3.92 -9.56 -11.22
C LYS A 87 4.37 -8.83 -9.95
N TRP A 88 5.41 -7.99 -10.03
CA TRP A 88 5.93 -7.23 -8.88
C TRP A 88 4.93 -6.21 -8.33
N ALA A 89 4.02 -5.70 -9.17
CA ALA A 89 3.06 -4.70 -8.78
C ALA A 89 2.00 -5.29 -7.85
N TRP A 90 1.66 -6.57 -8.03
CA TRP A 90 0.80 -7.30 -7.12
C TRP A 90 1.43 -7.40 -5.73
N TRP A 91 2.70 -7.81 -5.64
CA TRP A 91 3.42 -7.92 -4.37
C TRP A 91 3.54 -6.57 -3.66
N LEU A 92 3.91 -5.51 -4.40
CA LEU A 92 4.02 -4.16 -3.83
C LEU A 92 2.67 -3.64 -3.34
N ALA A 93 1.58 -3.86 -4.08
CA ALA A 93 0.27 -3.41 -3.67
C ALA A 93 -0.26 -4.18 -2.46
N VAL A 94 -0.08 -5.51 -2.40
CA VAL A 94 -0.45 -6.30 -1.20
C VAL A 94 0.39 -5.86 0.01
N PHE A 95 1.70 -5.66 -0.16
CA PHE A 95 2.55 -5.09 0.90
C PHE A 95 2.06 -3.73 1.36
N TYR A 96 1.77 -2.82 0.42
CA TYR A 96 1.29 -1.47 0.72
C TYR A 96 -0.02 -1.49 1.52
N PHE A 97 -1.02 -2.25 1.09
CA PHE A 97 -2.32 -2.31 1.77
C PHE A 97 -2.22 -2.97 3.15
N THR A 98 -1.44 -4.05 3.29
CA THR A 98 -1.22 -4.70 4.59
C THR A 98 -0.46 -3.80 5.57
N TYR A 99 0.55 -3.07 5.07
CA TYR A 99 1.26 -2.06 5.85
C TYR A 99 0.33 -0.91 6.28
N GLU A 100 -0.48 -0.35 5.39
CA GLU A 100 -1.45 0.71 5.72
C GLU A 100 -2.47 0.22 6.77
N THR A 101 -2.99 -1.00 6.64
CA THR A 101 -3.86 -1.59 7.66
C THR A 101 -3.18 -1.60 9.03
N MET A 102 -1.96 -2.13 9.11
CA MET A 102 -1.22 -2.18 10.37
C MET A 102 -0.90 -0.78 10.91
N ARG A 103 -0.51 0.15 10.05
CA ARG A 103 -0.26 1.56 10.40
C ARG A 103 -1.49 2.20 11.04
N TYR A 104 -2.68 1.99 10.48
CA TYR A 104 -3.92 2.54 11.06
C TYR A 104 -4.34 1.82 12.34
N THR A 105 -4.09 0.51 12.44
CA THR A 105 -4.28 -0.23 13.70
C THR A 105 -3.38 0.33 14.80
N CYS A 106 -2.10 0.58 14.50
CA CYS A 106 -1.20 1.27 15.43
C CYS A 106 -1.73 2.66 15.78
N ALA A 107 -2.14 3.44 14.78
CA ALA A 107 -2.68 4.77 15.01
C ALA A 107 -3.87 4.75 15.98
N ILE A 108 -4.75 3.73 15.92
CA ILE A 108 -5.85 3.52 16.88
C ILE A 108 -5.35 3.17 18.28
N LEU A 109 -4.39 2.23 18.37
CA LEU A 109 -3.85 1.78 19.65
C LEU A 109 -3.12 2.89 20.40
N PHE A 110 -2.45 3.78 19.67
CA PHE A 110 -1.69 4.90 20.24
C PHE A 110 -2.50 6.21 20.37
N ILE A 111 -3.79 6.27 19.98
CA ILE A 111 -4.63 7.47 20.21
C ILE A 111 -4.58 7.94 21.68
N PRO A 112 -4.66 7.06 22.70
CA PRO A 112 -4.62 7.46 24.09
C PRO A 112 -3.28 8.08 24.52
N ASP A 113 -2.19 7.71 23.83
CA ASP A 113 -0.82 8.08 24.18
C ASP A 113 -0.35 9.35 23.45
N VAL A 114 -1.14 9.89 22.51
CA VAL A 114 -0.80 11.16 21.84
C VAL A 114 -1.00 12.31 22.83
N PRO A 115 0.08 13.02 23.25
CA PRO A 115 -0.05 14.09 24.20
C PRO A 115 -0.94 15.23 23.66
N PRO A 116 -1.79 15.85 24.50
CA PRO A 116 -2.53 17.07 24.16
C PRO A 116 -1.65 18.21 23.64
N THR A 117 -0.34 18.15 23.90
CA THR A 117 0.67 19.15 23.57
C THR A 117 1.07 19.18 22.09
N LEU A 118 0.64 18.22 21.25
CA LEU A 118 0.88 18.24 19.79
C LEU A 118 0.02 19.26 19.02
N GLY A 119 -0.73 20.14 19.72
CA GLY A 119 -1.19 21.44 19.20
C GLY A 119 -2.21 21.44 18.06
N GLY A 120 -2.63 20.28 17.57
CA GLY A 120 -3.69 20.18 16.57
C GLY A 120 -5.07 20.38 17.20
N VAL A 121 -5.99 21.05 16.48
CA VAL A 121 -7.41 21.16 16.83
C VAL A 121 -7.92 19.80 17.29
N GLN A 122 -8.20 19.66 18.59
CA GLN A 122 -8.65 18.40 19.18
C GLN A 122 -10.06 18.09 18.67
N LEU A 123 -10.14 17.45 17.51
CA LEU A 123 -11.33 16.72 17.10
C LEU A 123 -11.64 15.67 18.16
N ASN A 124 -12.93 15.44 18.42
CA ASN A 124 -13.38 14.40 19.35
C ASN A 124 -12.62 13.08 19.07
N PRO A 125 -11.97 12.45 20.06
CA PRO A 125 -11.26 11.18 19.90
C PRO A 125 -12.07 10.13 19.14
N ALA A 126 -13.39 10.10 19.31
CA ALA A 126 -14.30 9.23 18.57
C ALA A 126 -14.19 9.37 17.05
N LEU A 127 -13.97 10.58 16.53
CA LEU A 127 -13.80 10.82 15.09
C LEU A 127 -12.50 10.23 14.56
N TYR A 128 -11.43 10.18 15.37
CA TYR A 128 -10.19 9.51 14.98
C TYR A 128 -10.36 7.99 14.94
N TYR A 129 -11.05 7.40 15.92
CA TYR A 129 -11.38 5.97 15.91
C TYR A 129 -12.19 5.59 14.65
N VAL A 130 -13.23 6.37 14.33
CA VAL A 130 -14.06 6.12 13.13
C VAL A 130 -13.23 6.29 11.85
N LYS A 131 -12.44 7.37 11.74
CA LYS A 131 -11.59 7.65 10.57
C LYS A 131 -10.60 6.52 10.32
N TYR A 132 -9.85 6.11 11.33
CA TYR A 132 -8.85 5.06 11.18
C TYR A 132 -9.50 3.68 11.04
N GLY A 133 -10.61 3.41 11.73
CA GLY A 133 -11.38 2.16 11.57
C GLY A 133 -11.91 1.98 10.15
N MET A 134 -12.48 3.03 9.56
CA MET A 134 -12.93 3.00 8.15
C MET A 134 -11.77 2.76 7.19
N ARG A 135 -10.60 3.37 7.43
CA ARG A 135 -9.39 3.14 6.63
C ARG A 135 -8.86 1.71 6.77
N ILE A 136 -8.93 1.09 7.95
CA ILE A 136 -8.58 -0.32 8.14
C ILE A 136 -9.48 -1.21 7.29
N ILE A 137 -10.80 -1.03 7.40
CA ILE A 137 -11.78 -1.82 6.63
C ILE A 137 -11.52 -1.64 5.13
N TRP A 138 -11.31 -0.40 4.68
CA TRP A 138 -11.02 -0.10 3.28
C TRP A 138 -9.77 -0.84 2.79
N ASN A 139 -8.63 -0.73 3.49
CA ASN A 139 -7.38 -1.39 3.08
C ASN A 139 -7.47 -2.94 3.15
N LEU A 140 -8.23 -3.48 4.10
CA LEU A 140 -8.51 -4.91 4.16
C LEU A 140 -9.32 -5.38 2.94
N LEU A 141 -10.35 -4.63 2.55
CA LEU A 141 -11.12 -4.94 1.34
C LEU A 141 -10.26 -4.92 0.08
N PHE A 142 -9.33 -3.96 -0.05
CA PHE A 142 -8.38 -3.95 -1.17
C PHE A 142 -7.41 -5.14 -1.14
N THR A 143 -6.93 -5.53 0.04
CA THR A 143 -6.08 -6.71 0.21
C THR A 143 -6.83 -7.98 -0.22
N LEU A 144 -8.10 -8.13 0.19
CA LEU A 144 -8.95 -9.25 -0.22
C LEU A 144 -9.27 -9.22 -1.73
N PHE A 145 -9.52 -8.04 -2.28
CA PHE A 145 -9.72 -7.85 -3.72
C PHE A 145 -8.50 -8.32 -4.53
N MET A 146 -7.30 -7.99 -4.07
CA MET A 146 -6.03 -8.40 -4.70
C MET A 146 -5.82 -9.92 -4.67
N CYS A 147 -6.41 -10.62 -3.71
CA CYS A 147 -6.36 -12.09 -3.63
C CYS A 147 -7.39 -12.79 -4.54
N ARG A 148 -8.31 -12.05 -5.16
CA ARG A 148 -9.35 -12.65 -6.02
C ARG A 148 -8.73 -13.33 -7.24
N SER A 149 -9.26 -14.49 -7.62
CA SER A 149 -8.72 -15.31 -8.72
C SER A 149 -8.51 -14.52 -10.02
N LYS A 150 -9.50 -13.74 -10.44
CA LYS A 150 -9.42 -12.88 -11.65
C LYS A 150 -8.24 -11.89 -11.62
N VAL A 151 -7.94 -11.33 -10.44
CA VAL A 151 -6.87 -10.34 -10.26
C VAL A 151 -5.51 -11.03 -10.30
N THR A 152 -5.36 -12.17 -9.64
CA THR A 152 -4.09 -12.92 -9.65
C THR A 152 -3.77 -13.55 -10.99
N VAL A 153 -4.80 -13.90 -11.79
CA VAL A 153 -4.59 -14.37 -13.17
C VAL A 153 -4.03 -13.24 -14.03
N PHE A 154 -4.60 -12.03 -13.92
CA PHE A 154 -4.08 -10.84 -14.61
C PHE A 154 -2.62 -10.54 -14.24
N PHE A 155 -2.26 -10.67 -12.96
CA PHE A 155 -0.89 -10.47 -12.49
C PHE A 155 0.02 -11.70 -12.68
N GLN A 156 -0.48 -12.81 -13.22
CA GLN A 156 0.26 -14.07 -13.36
C GLN A 156 0.86 -14.58 -12.02
N THR A 157 0.14 -14.39 -10.91
CA THR A 157 0.49 -14.83 -9.55
C THR A 157 -0.41 -15.96 -9.04
N SER A 158 -1.15 -16.64 -9.94
CA SER A 158 -2.09 -17.71 -9.61
C SER A 158 -1.47 -18.94 -8.94
N GLU A 159 -0.19 -19.22 -9.22
CA GLU A 159 0.55 -20.35 -8.62
C GLU A 159 0.92 -20.10 -7.15
N SER A 160 0.92 -18.84 -6.71
CA SER A 160 1.29 -18.49 -5.34
C SER A 160 0.10 -18.69 -4.37
N ASN A 161 0.39 -19.20 -3.17
CA ASN A 161 -0.62 -19.30 -2.11
C ASN A 161 -0.87 -17.90 -1.51
N LYS A 162 -1.90 -17.23 -2.03
CA LYS A 162 -2.25 -15.83 -1.76
C LYS A 162 -2.54 -15.55 -0.29
N TRP A 163 -3.27 -16.46 0.36
CA TRP A 163 -3.59 -16.37 1.77
C TRP A 163 -2.33 -16.50 2.62
N ARG A 164 -1.43 -17.41 2.24
CA ARG A 164 -0.12 -17.53 2.91
C ARG A 164 0.69 -16.25 2.74
N ALA A 165 0.72 -15.66 1.54
CA ALA A 165 1.42 -14.39 1.29
C ALA A 165 0.86 -13.24 2.16
N CYS A 166 -0.47 -13.08 2.20
CA CYS A 166 -1.09 -12.05 3.04
C CYS A 166 -0.82 -12.27 4.54
N ILE A 167 -0.95 -13.50 5.03
CA ILE A 167 -0.68 -13.83 6.44
C ILE A 167 0.78 -13.53 6.80
N VAL A 168 1.73 -13.93 5.94
CA VAL A 168 3.15 -13.66 6.17
C VAL A 168 3.41 -12.16 6.19
N LEU A 169 2.81 -11.38 5.29
CA LEU A 169 2.98 -9.92 5.28
C LEU A 169 2.35 -9.26 6.51
N PHE A 170 1.16 -9.69 6.94
CA PHE A 170 0.56 -9.23 8.20
C PHE A 170 1.44 -9.56 9.40
N PHE A 171 2.02 -10.76 9.42
CA PHE A 171 2.91 -11.21 10.49
C PHE A 171 4.20 -10.39 10.53
N ILE A 172 4.87 -10.17 9.38
CA ILE A 172 6.07 -9.34 9.29
C ILE A 172 5.78 -7.92 9.80
N ASN A 173 4.69 -7.30 9.33
CA ASN A 173 4.30 -5.97 9.80
C ASN A 173 4.00 -5.97 11.31
N GLY A 174 3.33 -7.01 11.82
CA GLY A 174 3.01 -7.13 13.24
C GLY A 174 4.24 -7.30 14.12
N VAL A 175 5.22 -8.09 13.67
CA VAL A 175 6.51 -8.24 14.35
C VAL A 175 7.26 -6.92 14.36
N MET A 176 7.31 -6.18 13.26
CA MET A 176 7.95 -4.86 13.22
C MET A 176 7.31 -3.88 14.20
N VAL A 177 5.98 -3.87 14.28
CA VAL A 177 5.25 -3.06 15.26
C VAL A 177 5.58 -3.49 16.69
N GLY A 178 5.59 -4.80 16.96
CA GLY A 178 5.94 -5.33 18.28
C GLY A 178 7.35 -4.96 18.71
N ILE A 179 8.32 -5.01 17.79
CA ILE A 179 9.70 -4.53 18.03
C ILE A 179 9.70 -3.03 18.32
N GLY A 180 9.00 -2.23 17.52
CA GLY A 180 8.88 -0.79 17.73
C GLY A 180 8.28 -0.45 19.10
N TRP A 181 7.22 -1.16 19.50
CA TRP A 181 6.61 -1.01 20.82
C TRP A 181 7.60 -1.35 21.94
N TRP A 182 8.32 -2.47 21.81
CA TRP A 182 9.28 -2.91 22.82
C TRP A 182 10.44 -1.93 23.00
N LEU A 183 10.88 -1.25 21.93
CA LEU A 183 11.95 -0.25 21.98
C LEU A 183 11.53 1.09 22.58
N ILE A 184 10.22 1.41 22.58
CA ILE A 184 9.68 2.66 23.13
C ILE A 184 9.40 2.54 24.65
N ARG A 185 9.27 1.31 25.14
CA ARG A 185 8.98 1.01 26.55
C ARG A 185 10.26 0.90 27.38
#